data_AF-A0A2J8IUW1-F1
#
_entry.id   AF-A0A2J8IUW1-F1
#
_cell.length_a   1.000
_cell.length_b   1.000
_cell.length_c   1.000
_cell.angle_alpha   90.00
_cell.angle_beta   90.00
_cell.angle_gamma   90.00
#
_symmetry.space_group_name_H-M   'P 1'
#
loop_
_entity.id
_entity.type
_entity.pdbx_description
1 polymer ?
#
loop_
_entity_poly.entity_id
_entity_poly.type
_entity_poly.pdbx_seq_one_letter_code
_entity_poly.pdbx_strand_id
1 'polypeptide(L)'
;MRMAATAWAGLQGPPLPTLCPAVRTGLYCRDQAHTERWAMTSETSSGSHCARSRMLRRRAQEEDSTVLIDVSPPEAEKRGSYGSTAHASEPGGQQAAACRAGSPAKPRIDFVLVWEEDLKLDRQQDSAARDRTDMHRTWRETFLDNLRAAGLCVDQQDVQDGNTTVHYALLSASWAVLCYYAEDLRLKLPLQELPNQASNWSAGLLAWLGIPNVLLEVVPDVPPEYYSCRFRVNKLPRFLGSDNQDTFFTSTKRHQILFEILAKTPYGHEKKNLLGIHQLLAEGVLSAAFPLHDGPFKTPPEGPQAPRLNQRQVLFQHWARWGKWNKYQPLDHVRRYFGEKVALYFAWLGFYTGWLLPAAVVGTLVFLVGCFLVFSDIPTQELCGSKDSFEMCPLCLDCPFWLLSGACALAQAGRLFDHGGTVFFSLFMALWAVLLLEYWKRKSATLAYRWDCSDYEDTEERPRPQFAASAPMTAPNPITGEDEPYFPKRSRARRMLAGSVVVVVMVAVVVMCLVSIILYRAIMAIVVSRSGNTLLAAWASRIASLTGSVVNLVFILILSKIYVSLAHVLTRWEMHRTQTKFEDAFTLKVFIFQFVNFYSSPVYIAFFKGRFVGYPGNYHTLFGVRNEE
;
A
#
# COMPACT_ATOMS: atom_id res chain seq x y z
N MET A 1 -45.33 -9.65 -18.52
CA MET A 1 -45.05 -11.07 -18.84
C MET A 1 -45.81 -11.39 -20.12
N ARG A 2 -45.11 -11.85 -21.18
CA ARG A 2 -45.52 -11.89 -22.61
C ARG A 2 -45.41 -10.56 -23.37
N MET A 3 -44.19 -10.23 -23.81
CA MET A 3 -43.83 -9.60 -25.11
C MET A 3 -42.38 -9.07 -25.08
N ALA A 4 -41.42 -9.95 -24.77
CA ALA A 4 -39.98 -9.66 -24.92
C ALA A 4 -39.16 -10.96 -24.97
N ALA A 5 -39.64 -11.94 -25.75
CA ALA A 5 -38.96 -13.23 -25.94
C ALA A 5 -39.12 -13.68 -27.40
N THR A 6 -38.76 -12.83 -28.35
CA THR A 6 -38.67 -13.16 -29.78
C THR A 6 -37.64 -12.26 -30.48
N ALA A 7 -36.38 -12.50 -30.19
CA ALA A 7 -35.25 -12.20 -31.07
C ALA A 7 -34.09 -13.02 -30.52
N TRP A 8 -33.45 -13.85 -31.37
CA TRP A 8 -32.48 -14.91 -31.07
C TRP A 8 -33.03 -16.35 -31.12
N ALA A 9 -33.48 -16.77 -32.30
CA ALA A 9 -33.30 -18.13 -32.83
C ALA A 9 -33.89 -18.19 -34.24
N GLY A 10 -33.05 -18.33 -35.28
CA GLY A 10 -33.58 -18.48 -36.64
C GLY A 10 -32.55 -18.33 -37.76
N LEU A 11 -31.46 -19.09 -37.73
CA LEU A 11 -30.66 -19.41 -38.92
C LEU A 11 -29.99 -20.77 -38.66
N GLN A 12 -30.74 -21.84 -38.95
CA GLN A 12 -30.22 -23.21 -39.12
C GLN A 12 -30.36 -23.56 -40.61
N GLY A 13 -29.23 -23.83 -41.26
CA GLY A 13 -29.14 -24.53 -42.54
C GLY A 13 -28.50 -25.92 -42.34
N PRO A 14 -28.66 -26.86 -43.30
CA PRO A 14 -28.80 -28.31 -43.06
C PRO A 14 -27.48 -29.12 -43.00
N PRO A 15 -27.52 -30.44 -42.68
CA PRO A 15 -26.35 -31.20 -42.22
C PRO A 15 -25.64 -32.09 -43.27
N LEU A 16 -24.32 -32.27 -43.05
CA LEU A 16 -23.41 -33.40 -43.35
C LEU A 16 -23.20 -33.87 -44.82
N PRO A 17 -21.94 -34.20 -45.21
CA PRO A 17 -21.43 -35.55 -44.93
C PRO A 17 -19.96 -35.65 -44.47
N THR A 18 -19.69 -36.84 -43.95
CA THR A 18 -18.45 -37.47 -43.45
C THR A 18 -17.25 -37.45 -44.41
N LEU A 19 -16.03 -37.21 -43.88
CA LEU A 19 -14.76 -37.84 -44.32
C LEU A 19 -13.62 -37.53 -43.33
N CYS A 20 -13.02 -38.57 -42.75
CA CYS A 20 -11.67 -38.60 -42.15
C CYS A 20 -10.69 -39.19 -43.19
N PRO A 21 -9.36 -39.25 -42.96
CA PRO A 21 -8.44 -38.28 -42.33
C PRO A 21 -7.19 -38.03 -43.22
N ALA A 22 -6.38 -37.01 -42.93
CA ALA A 22 -5.01 -36.94 -43.47
C ALA A 22 -4.01 -36.38 -42.45
N VAL A 23 -2.92 -37.14 -42.32
CA VAL A 23 -1.76 -37.10 -41.43
C VAL A 23 -0.79 -35.96 -41.73
N ARG A 24 -0.16 -35.37 -40.69
CA ARG A 24 1.27 -34.96 -40.58
C ARG A 24 1.50 -34.23 -39.24
N THR A 25 1.92 -34.90 -38.16
CA THR A 25 3.30 -35.23 -37.69
C THR A 25 4.16 -34.06 -37.19
N GLY A 26 4.58 -34.16 -35.92
CA GLY A 26 5.85 -33.66 -35.35
C GLY A 26 5.69 -32.49 -34.36
N LEU A 27 6.22 -32.49 -33.12
CA LEU A 27 7.02 -33.42 -32.32
C LEU A 27 6.63 -33.19 -30.85
N TYR A 28 6.40 -34.28 -30.11
CA TYR A 28 6.31 -34.33 -28.65
C TYR A 28 7.61 -34.98 -28.15
N CYS A 29 8.29 -34.39 -27.17
CA CYS A 29 9.18 -35.15 -26.27
C CYS A 29 8.47 -35.31 -24.93
N ARG A 30 8.40 -36.56 -24.50
CA ARG A 30 7.72 -37.13 -23.34
C ARG A 30 8.81 -37.82 -22.54
N ASP A 31 8.84 -37.61 -21.22
CA ASP A 31 9.41 -38.56 -20.25
C ASP A 31 8.59 -38.38 -18.98
N GLN A 32 7.53 -39.19 -18.78
CA GLN A 32 7.52 -40.50 -18.12
C GLN A 32 8.03 -40.50 -16.68
N ALA A 33 7.07 -40.74 -15.80
CA ALA A 33 7.20 -40.96 -14.37
C ALA A 33 7.93 -42.27 -14.08
N HIS A 34 8.84 -42.24 -13.12
CA HIS A 34 9.27 -43.41 -12.37
C HIS A 34 8.59 -43.41 -10.99
N THR A 35 7.70 -44.38 -10.81
CA THR A 35 7.27 -44.90 -9.52
C THR A 35 8.37 -45.78 -8.95
N GLU A 36 8.95 -45.38 -7.81
CA GLU A 36 9.64 -46.33 -6.93
C GLU A 36 9.13 -46.21 -5.50
N ARG A 37 8.67 -47.35 -5.03
CA ARG A 37 8.09 -47.65 -3.73
C ARG A 37 9.21 -48.34 -2.95
N TRP A 38 9.79 -47.69 -1.94
CA TRP A 38 10.74 -48.33 -1.03
C TRP A 38 10.36 -48.09 0.43
N ALA A 39 10.65 -49.12 1.22
CA ALA A 39 10.07 -49.46 2.50
C ALA A 39 10.47 -48.52 3.64
N MET A 40 9.56 -48.40 4.62
CA MET A 40 9.90 -48.05 5.99
C MET A 40 10.80 -49.14 6.57
N THR A 41 12.00 -48.76 7.00
CA THR A 41 12.74 -49.45 8.05
C THR A 41 13.14 -48.42 9.10
N SER A 42 12.71 -48.71 10.32
CA SER A 42 13.11 -48.12 11.57
C SER A 42 14.62 -48.28 11.81
N GLU A 43 15.29 -47.21 12.22
CA GLU A 43 16.49 -47.34 13.05
C GLU A 43 16.69 -46.07 13.90
N THR A 44 16.62 -46.29 15.21
CA THR A 44 17.06 -45.37 16.26
C THR A 44 18.58 -45.38 16.33
N SER A 45 19.23 -44.22 16.34
CA SER A 45 20.57 -44.11 16.94
C SER A 45 20.89 -42.69 17.40
N SER A 46 21.36 -42.65 18.64
CA SER A 46 21.96 -41.56 19.39
C SER A 46 23.29 -41.11 18.77
N GLY A 47 23.58 -39.81 18.83
CA GLY A 47 24.87 -39.28 18.40
C GLY A 47 25.03 -37.79 18.66
N SER A 48 25.45 -37.45 19.87
CA SER A 48 26.11 -36.19 20.21
C SER A 48 27.34 -35.98 19.33
N HIS A 49 27.56 -34.76 18.81
CA HIS A 49 28.80 -34.00 19.00
C HIS A 49 28.78 -32.64 18.30
N CYS A 50 29.40 -31.70 19.00
CA CYS A 50 29.69 -30.31 18.70
C CYS A 50 30.54 -30.14 17.43
N ALA A 51 30.14 -29.24 16.52
CA ALA A 51 31.03 -28.52 15.60
C ALA A 51 30.28 -27.37 14.89
N ARG A 52 30.24 -26.17 15.49
CA ARG A 52 29.91 -24.93 14.77
C ARG A 52 30.86 -23.81 15.18
N SER A 53 32.06 -23.89 14.62
CA SER A 53 33.00 -22.78 14.46
C SER A 53 33.71 -23.00 13.14
N ARG A 54 33.09 -22.53 12.05
CA ARG A 54 33.68 -22.32 10.71
C ARG A 54 32.57 -21.81 9.77
N MET A 55 32.21 -20.54 9.92
CA MET A 55 31.32 -19.81 9.00
C MET A 55 32.02 -18.61 8.35
N LEU A 56 33.35 -18.69 8.12
CA LEU A 56 34.12 -17.58 7.55
C LEU A 56 35.05 -17.94 6.38
N ARG A 57 34.95 -19.13 5.77
CA ARG A 57 35.78 -19.46 4.59
C ARG A 57 35.13 -20.54 3.71
N ARG A 58 34.17 -20.14 2.87
CA ARG A 58 33.86 -20.80 1.58
C ARG A 58 32.79 -20.01 0.84
N ARG A 59 33.19 -18.92 0.20
CA ARG A 59 32.38 -18.24 -0.82
C ARG A 59 33.32 -17.50 -1.77
N ALA A 60 34.15 -18.27 -2.47
CA ALA A 60 35.09 -17.75 -3.46
C ALA A 60 35.37 -18.84 -4.50
N GLN A 61 34.34 -19.27 -5.22
CA GLN A 61 34.45 -19.79 -6.59
C GLN A 61 33.07 -20.19 -7.06
N GLU A 62 32.76 -19.78 -8.29
CA GLU A 62 31.58 -20.06 -9.13
C GLU A 62 30.60 -18.90 -9.29
N GLU A 63 30.29 -18.63 -10.57
CA GLU A 63 29.50 -17.54 -11.16
C GLU A 63 30.26 -16.31 -11.69
N ASP A 64 31.29 -16.54 -12.52
CA ASP A 64 31.74 -15.59 -13.55
C ASP A 64 31.42 -16.17 -14.94
N SER A 65 30.19 -15.96 -15.41
CA SER A 65 29.89 -15.91 -16.85
C SER A 65 28.47 -15.43 -17.07
N THR A 66 28.30 -14.13 -17.32
CA THR A 66 27.39 -13.55 -18.32
C THR A 66 27.42 -12.02 -18.22
N VAL A 67 27.22 -11.38 -19.37
CA VAL A 67 27.25 -9.93 -19.65
C VAL A 67 28.66 -9.37 -19.94
N LEU A 68 29.15 -9.68 -21.15
CA LEU A 68 30.15 -8.89 -21.87
C LEU A 68 29.42 -7.70 -22.54
N ILE A 69 29.68 -6.49 -22.07
CA ILE A 69 29.59 -5.28 -22.89
C ILE A 69 30.96 -4.62 -22.76
N ASP A 70 31.69 -4.62 -23.86
CA ASP A 70 33.06 -4.10 -23.94
C ASP A 70 32.99 -2.58 -24.20
N VAL A 71 33.45 -1.80 -23.23
CA VAL A 71 33.74 -0.37 -23.41
C VAL A 71 35.14 -0.15 -22.85
N SER A 72 36.06 0.15 -23.76
CA SER A 72 37.49 0.31 -23.53
C SER A 72 37.77 1.58 -22.70
N PRO A 73 38.53 1.52 -21.59
CA PRO A 73 39.06 2.69 -20.91
C PRO A 73 40.44 3.10 -21.45
N PRO A 74 40.84 4.39 -21.37
CA PRO A 74 42.22 4.80 -21.63
C PRO A 74 43.12 4.53 -20.42
N GLU A 75 44.37 4.21 -20.70
CA GLU A 75 45.44 3.81 -19.78
C GLU A 75 45.90 4.94 -18.84
N ALA A 76 46.11 4.64 -17.56
CA ALA A 76 47.13 5.29 -16.72
C ALA A 76 47.46 4.49 -15.44
N GLU A 77 48.70 3.97 -15.44
CA GLU A 77 49.69 3.82 -14.36
C GLU A 77 49.50 2.95 -13.09
N LYS A 78 50.58 2.20 -12.83
CA LYS A 78 50.84 1.22 -11.76
C LYS A 78 51.29 1.88 -10.45
N ARG A 79 50.76 1.38 -9.31
CA ARG A 79 51.42 1.18 -7.98
C ARG A 79 50.34 0.65 -7.02
N GLY A 80 50.52 -0.28 -6.10
CA GLY A 80 51.63 -1.12 -5.66
C GLY A 80 51.02 -2.14 -4.68
N SER A 81 51.66 -3.31 -4.57
CA SER A 81 51.28 -4.42 -3.70
C SER A 81 51.25 -4.02 -2.22
N TYR A 82 50.19 -4.39 -1.48
CA TYR A 82 50.24 -4.42 -0.02
C TYR A 82 49.94 -5.82 0.49
N GLY A 83 50.94 -6.35 1.20
CA GLY A 83 50.98 -7.67 1.78
C GLY A 83 50.13 -7.83 3.03
N SER A 84 49.85 -9.10 3.29
CA SER A 84 49.29 -9.66 4.51
C SER A 84 50.27 -9.53 5.68
N THR A 85 49.82 -9.00 6.81
CA THR A 85 50.24 -9.47 8.15
C THR A 85 49.13 -9.23 9.16
N ALA A 86 48.71 -10.32 9.80
CA ALA A 86 47.92 -10.32 11.01
C ALA A 86 48.83 -10.05 12.21
N HIS A 87 48.39 -9.21 13.15
CA HIS A 87 48.78 -9.32 14.55
C HIS A 87 47.58 -8.93 15.44
N ALA A 88 47.33 -9.77 16.43
CA ALA A 88 46.29 -9.64 17.43
C ALA A 88 46.76 -8.73 18.57
N SER A 89 45.91 -7.80 19.00
CA SER A 89 45.98 -7.12 20.29
C SER A 89 44.60 -6.60 20.71
N GLU A 90 44.42 -6.49 22.03
CA GLU A 90 43.20 -6.50 22.85
C GLU A 90 42.02 -5.54 22.53
N PRO A 91 40.77 -5.88 22.94
CA PRO A 91 39.55 -5.16 22.57
C PRO A 91 39.14 -4.16 23.66
N GLY A 92 39.27 -2.86 23.41
CA GLY A 92 38.69 -1.86 24.30
C GLY A 92 38.86 -0.41 23.86
N GLY A 93 39.97 -0.09 23.19
CA GLY A 93 40.28 1.30 22.80
C GLY A 93 40.17 1.62 21.30
N GLN A 94 40.15 0.63 20.41
CA GLN A 94 40.29 0.84 18.95
C GLN A 94 38.97 1.07 18.20
N GLN A 95 37.80 0.70 18.76
CA GLN A 95 36.53 0.81 18.04
C GLN A 95 36.01 2.26 17.92
N ALA A 96 36.23 3.09 18.94
CA ALA A 96 35.86 4.51 18.89
C ALA A 96 36.69 5.30 17.85
N ALA A 97 37.91 4.84 17.57
CA ALA A 97 38.75 5.40 16.51
C ALA A 97 38.27 4.97 15.11
N ALA A 98 37.77 3.73 14.96
CA ALA A 98 37.25 3.23 13.68
C ALA A 98 35.97 3.98 13.22
N CYS A 99 35.10 4.39 14.16
CA CYS A 99 33.94 5.24 13.84
C CYS A 99 34.32 6.68 13.44
N ARG A 100 35.55 7.12 13.73
CA ARG A 100 36.08 8.45 13.36
C ARG A 100 37.11 8.39 12.23
N ALA A 101 37.44 7.20 11.72
CA ALA A 101 38.42 6.99 10.67
C ALA A 101 37.79 7.24 9.29
N GLY A 102 37.40 8.49 9.04
CA GLY A 102 36.86 8.96 7.76
C GLY A 102 36.47 10.44 7.84
N SER A 103 37.37 11.32 7.40
CA SER A 103 37.26 12.79 7.35
C SER A 103 37.01 13.49 8.71
N PRO A 104 37.59 14.67 8.99
CA PRO A 104 37.39 15.41 10.26
C PRO A 104 35.97 15.98 10.46
N ALA A 105 35.03 15.67 9.57
CA ALA A 105 33.63 16.07 9.67
C ALA A 105 32.85 15.08 10.58
N LYS A 106 31.90 15.60 11.36
CA LYS A 106 30.99 14.74 12.14
C LYS A 106 30.35 13.68 11.23
N PRO A 107 30.27 12.40 11.67
CA PRO A 107 29.63 11.36 10.89
C PRO A 107 28.17 11.73 10.60
N ARG A 108 27.73 11.47 9.36
CA ARG A 108 26.36 11.71 8.94
C ARG A 108 25.42 10.78 9.71
N ILE A 109 24.43 11.36 10.38
CA ILE A 109 23.39 10.61 11.10
C ILE A 109 22.35 10.13 10.10
N ASP A 110 22.09 8.82 10.07
CA ASP A 110 21.16 8.20 9.12
C ASP A 110 19.84 7.81 9.79
N PHE A 111 19.89 7.40 11.06
CA PHE A 111 18.72 6.90 11.79
C PHE A 111 18.77 7.30 13.26
N VAL A 112 17.61 7.46 13.88
CA VAL A 112 17.48 7.82 15.30
C VAL A 112 16.55 6.84 16.00
N LEU A 113 16.98 6.33 17.14
CA LEU A 113 16.16 5.57 18.08
C LEU A 113 15.88 6.44 19.31
N VAL A 114 14.65 6.41 19.80
CA VAL A 114 14.20 7.22 20.92
C VAL A 114 13.52 6.36 21.96
N TRP A 115 13.85 6.60 23.22
CA TRP A 115 13.09 6.08 24.36
C TRP A 115 13.07 7.10 25.50
N GLU A 116 12.10 6.95 26.39
CA GLU A 116 11.83 7.88 27.48
C GLU A 116 11.95 7.11 28.80
N GLU A 117 12.62 7.71 29.79
CA GLU A 117 12.67 7.20 31.16
C GLU A 117 12.10 8.22 32.14
N ASP A 118 11.09 7.81 32.92
CA ASP A 118 10.43 8.66 33.90
C ASP A 118 11.14 8.59 35.26
N LEU A 119 11.81 9.67 35.66
CA LEU A 119 12.59 9.73 36.91
C LEU A 119 11.73 9.60 38.19
N LYS A 120 10.41 9.80 38.08
CA LYS A 120 9.47 9.73 39.22
C LYS A 120 8.92 8.33 39.48
N LEU A 121 8.75 7.51 38.43
CA LEU A 121 8.21 6.17 38.57
C LEU A 121 9.19 5.21 39.29
N ASP A 122 10.49 5.47 39.17
CA ASP A 122 11.55 4.64 39.78
C ASP A 122 11.50 4.62 41.33
N ARG A 123 10.84 5.59 41.97
CA ARG A 123 10.68 5.67 43.43
C ARG A 123 9.41 5.01 43.98
N GLN A 124 8.43 4.71 43.13
CA GLN A 124 7.07 4.33 43.56
C GLN A 124 6.53 3.07 42.83
N GLN A 125 7.40 2.31 42.16
CA GLN A 125 7.00 1.13 41.39
C GLN A 125 6.92 -0.15 42.24
N ASP A 126 5.84 -0.90 42.02
CA ASP A 126 5.71 -2.29 42.49
C ASP A 126 6.84 -3.18 41.92
N SER A 127 7.20 -4.25 42.65
CA SER A 127 8.27 -5.17 42.27
C SER A 127 8.13 -5.72 40.84
N ALA A 128 6.91 -6.05 40.40
CA ALA A 128 6.64 -6.55 39.05
C ALA A 128 6.83 -5.49 37.94
N ALA A 129 6.58 -4.21 38.25
CA ALA A 129 6.80 -3.12 37.30
C ALA A 129 8.31 -2.86 37.14
N ARG A 130 9.07 -2.97 38.24
CA ARG A 130 10.52 -2.84 38.24
C ARG A 130 11.20 -3.95 37.42
N ASP A 131 10.79 -5.21 37.62
CA ASP A 131 11.29 -6.35 36.84
C ASP A 131 11.07 -6.16 35.32
N ARG A 132 9.92 -5.58 34.93
CA ARG A 132 9.63 -5.30 33.52
C ARG A 132 10.53 -4.19 32.97
N THR A 133 10.76 -3.12 33.73
CA THR A 133 11.64 -2.01 33.32
C THR A 133 13.09 -2.49 33.18
N ASP A 134 13.57 -3.33 34.11
CA ASP A 134 14.90 -3.93 34.06
C ASP A 134 15.06 -4.88 32.86
N MET A 135 14.02 -5.67 32.54
CA MET A 135 13.98 -6.49 31.34
C MET A 135 14.03 -5.63 30.06
N HIS A 136 13.25 -4.55 30.00
CA HIS A 136 13.28 -3.60 28.87
C HIS A 136 14.66 -2.94 28.72
N ARG A 137 15.31 -2.57 29.82
CA ARG A 137 16.69 -2.05 29.82
C ARG A 137 17.68 -3.08 29.25
N THR A 138 17.62 -4.32 29.74
CA THR A 138 18.48 -5.41 29.27
C THR A 138 18.31 -5.67 27.76
N TRP A 139 17.07 -5.69 27.27
CA TRP A 139 16.78 -5.86 25.84
C TRP A 139 17.32 -4.71 24.99
N ARG A 140 17.22 -3.46 25.46
CA ARG A 140 17.80 -2.30 24.77
C ARG A 140 19.31 -2.39 24.68
N GLU A 141 19.99 -2.65 25.79
CA GLU A 141 21.45 -2.74 25.82
C GLU A 141 21.95 -3.86 24.90
N THR A 142 21.33 -5.04 25.00
CA THR A 142 21.65 -6.18 24.12
C THR A 142 21.44 -5.83 22.64
N PHE A 143 20.35 -5.13 22.31
CA PHE A 143 20.08 -4.70 20.94
C PHE A 143 21.13 -3.71 20.42
N LEU A 144 21.49 -2.70 21.23
CA LEU A 144 22.48 -1.69 20.86
C LEU A 144 23.89 -2.31 20.71
N ASP A 145 24.25 -3.27 21.57
CA ASP A 145 25.50 -4.01 21.47
C ASP A 145 25.54 -4.87 20.20
N ASN A 146 24.44 -5.54 19.85
CA ASN A 146 24.34 -6.29 18.60
C ASN A 146 24.42 -5.37 17.37
N LEU A 147 23.91 -4.14 17.44
CA LEU A 147 24.08 -3.14 16.37
C LEU A 147 25.54 -2.71 16.23
N ARG A 148 26.25 -2.51 17.34
CA ARG A 148 27.69 -2.22 17.33
C ARG A 148 28.48 -3.40 16.76
N ALA A 149 28.12 -4.64 17.12
CA ALA A 149 28.71 -5.86 16.58
C ALA A 149 28.46 -6.03 15.08
N ALA A 150 27.32 -5.54 14.57
CA ALA A 150 27.02 -5.49 13.13
C ALA A 150 27.80 -4.38 12.39
N GLY A 151 28.59 -3.57 13.09
CA GLY A 151 29.46 -2.52 12.53
C GLY A 151 28.81 -1.14 12.43
N LEU A 152 27.65 -0.92 13.06
CA LEU A 152 27.04 0.41 13.15
C LEU A 152 27.67 1.23 14.27
N CYS A 153 27.87 2.52 13.99
CA CYS A 153 28.29 3.49 14.99
C CYS A 153 27.06 4.04 15.71
N VAL A 154 27.03 3.86 17.03
CA VAL A 154 25.91 4.23 17.89
C VAL A 154 26.37 5.30 18.87
N ASP A 155 25.94 6.54 18.65
CA ASP A 155 26.21 7.67 19.54
C ASP A 155 24.95 7.96 20.37
N GLN A 156 25.07 8.03 21.70
CA GLN A 156 23.94 8.33 22.58
C GLN A 156 23.97 9.80 23.00
N GLN A 157 22.81 10.44 23.00
CA GLN A 157 22.57 11.80 23.49
C GLN A 157 21.34 11.82 24.39
N ASP A 158 21.52 12.30 25.60
CA ASP A 158 20.44 12.34 26.58
C ASP A 158 19.97 13.79 26.75
N VAL A 159 18.67 14.00 26.63
CA VAL A 159 18.02 15.31 26.81
C VAL A 159 17.04 15.19 27.96
N GLN A 160 17.22 16.00 28.99
CA GLN A 160 16.30 16.07 30.11
C GLN A 160 15.18 17.06 29.78
N ASP A 161 13.93 16.59 29.83
CA ASP A 161 12.73 17.42 29.68
C ASP A 161 11.89 17.36 30.96
N GLY A 162 12.16 18.28 31.89
CA GLY A 162 11.49 18.31 33.19
C GLY A 162 11.75 17.07 34.05
N ASN A 163 10.78 16.15 34.13
CA ASN A 163 10.89 14.91 34.92
C ASN A 163 11.16 13.66 34.08
N THR A 164 11.26 13.79 32.75
CA THR A 164 11.51 12.67 31.84
C THR A 164 12.88 12.85 31.19
N THR A 165 13.65 11.78 31.08
CA THR A 165 14.90 11.77 30.32
C THR A 165 14.65 11.09 28.99
N VAL A 166 14.75 11.87 27.91
CA VAL A 166 14.60 11.37 26.55
C VAL A 166 15.99 11.03 26.03
N HIS A 167 16.19 9.76 25.73
CA HIS A 167 17.45 9.25 25.21
C HIS A 167 17.35 9.10 23.69
N TYR A 168 18.31 9.69 22.99
CA TYR A 168 18.45 9.60 21.54
C TYR A 168 19.69 8.77 21.20
N ALA A 169 19.50 7.60 20.59
CA ALA A 169 20.61 6.87 19.97
C ALA A 169 20.67 7.21 18.48
N LEU A 170 21.75 7.88 18.09
CA LEU A 170 22.07 8.28 16.73
C LEU A 170 22.86 7.15 16.06
N LEU A 171 22.33 6.67 14.94
CA LEU A 171 22.92 5.58 14.18
C LEU A 171 23.55 6.14 12.91
N SER A 172 24.79 5.72 12.66
CA SER A 172 25.50 5.95 11.41
C SER A 172 26.18 4.67 10.93
N ALA A 173 26.19 4.44 9.62
CA ALA A 173 26.89 3.30 9.03
C ALA A 173 28.22 3.74 8.41
N SER A 174 29.27 2.97 8.69
CA SER A 174 30.56 3.12 8.02
C SER A 174 30.48 2.71 6.55
N TRP A 175 31.40 3.23 5.73
CA TRP A 175 31.48 2.93 4.30
C TRP A 175 31.57 1.42 4.01
N ALA A 176 32.36 0.69 4.80
CA ALA A 176 32.52 -0.75 4.64
C ALA A 176 31.21 -1.53 4.88
N VAL A 177 30.46 -1.12 5.91
CA VAL A 177 29.16 -1.72 6.24
C VAL A 177 28.14 -1.42 5.14
N LEU A 178 28.10 -0.18 4.64
CA LEU A 178 27.23 0.18 3.52
C LEU A 178 27.53 -0.63 2.27
N CYS A 179 28.81 -0.78 1.91
CA CYS A 179 29.23 -1.59 0.77
C CYS A 179 28.83 -3.06 0.94
N TYR A 180 29.09 -3.65 2.11
CA TYR A 180 28.76 -5.04 2.41
C TYR A 180 27.25 -5.29 2.29
N TYR A 181 26.43 -4.47 2.95
CA TYR A 181 24.98 -4.64 2.91
C TYR A 181 24.37 -4.24 1.56
N ALA A 182 24.96 -3.29 0.83
CA ALA A 182 24.51 -2.97 -0.52
C ALA A 182 24.70 -4.14 -1.50
N GLU A 183 25.81 -4.87 -1.38
CA GLU A 183 26.07 -6.08 -2.17
C GLU A 183 25.18 -7.24 -1.72
N ASP A 184 25.02 -7.44 -0.40
CA ASP A 184 24.12 -8.44 0.16
C ASP A 184 22.66 -8.22 -0.27
N LEU A 185 22.19 -6.97 -0.23
CA LEU A 185 20.86 -6.56 -0.70
C LEU A 185 20.74 -6.47 -2.23
N ARG A 186 21.83 -6.69 -2.97
CA ARG A 186 21.90 -6.63 -4.45
C ARG A 186 21.36 -5.31 -5.01
N LEU A 187 21.64 -4.19 -4.34
CA LEU A 187 21.13 -2.88 -4.75
C LEU A 187 21.62 -2.53 -6.16
N LYS A 188 20.71 -1.98 -6.98
CA LYS A 188 21.06 -1.43 -8.28
C LYS A 188 21.60 -0.01 -8.11
N LEU A 189 22.79 0.24 -8.66
CA LEU A 189 23.51 1.52 -8.58
C LEU A 189 23.90 2.01 -9.99
N PRO A 190 24.10 3.33 -10.18
CA PRO A 190 24.29 3.93 -11.50
C PRO A 190 25.67 3.62 -12.11
N LEU A 191 25.68 3.25 -13.39
CA LEU A 191 26.88 3.04 -14.23
C LEU A 191 27.10 4.17 -15.24
N GLN A 192 26.03 4.68 -15.85
CA GLN A 192 26.11 5.71 -16.89
C GLN A 192 24.89 6.63 -16.81
N GLU A 193 25.10 7.94 -16.96
CA GLU A 193 24.04 8.95 -17.03
C GLU A 193 23.36 8.95 -18.40
N LEU A 194 22.03 9.06 -18.40
CA LEU A 194 21.21 9.34 -19.58
C LEU A 194 20.58 10.73 -19.48
N PRO A 195 20.33 11.38 -20.63
CA PRO A 195 19.51 12.57 -20.65
C PRO A 195 18.09 12.24 -20.16
N ASN A 196 17.53 13.12 -19.32
CA ASN A 196 16.18 12.97 -18.80
C ASN A 196 15.15 12.96 -19.93
N GLN A 197 14.44 11.85 -20.10
CA GLN A 197 13.40 11.67 -21.13
C GLN A 197 11.99 11.75 -20.51
N ALA A 198 11.82 12.60 -19.50
CA ALA A 198 10.55 12.77 -18.80
C ALA A 198 9.48 13.38 -19.72
N SER A 199 8.73 12.53 -20.44
CA SER A 199 7.60 12.96 -21.27
C SER A 199 6.27 12.81 -20.51
N ASN A 200 5.54 13.91 -20.36
CA ASN A 200 4.16 13.91 -19.88
C ASN A 200 3.20 13.68 -21.06
N TRP A 201 2.28 12.72 -20.94
CA TRP A 201 1.31 12.42 -22.01
C TRP A 201 0.46 13.64 -22.39
N SER A 202 0.01 14.42 -21.39
CA SER A 202 -0.77 15.64 -21.65
C SER A 202 0.05 16.75 -22.30
N ALA A 203 1.38 16.78 -22.12
CA ALA A 203 2.22 17.73 -22.84
C ALA A 203 2.24 17.43 -24.34
N GLY A 204 2.29 16.14 -24.71
CA GLY A 204 2.17 15.71 -26.11
C GLY A 204 0.80 16.03 -26.70
N LEU A 205 -0.28 15.80 -25.95
CA LEU A 205 -1.64 16.13 -26.37
C LEU A 205 -1.86 17.65 -26.54
N LEU A 206 -1.38 18.46 -25.59
CA LEU A 206 -1.47 19.93 -25.65
C LEU A 206 -0.65 20.49 -26.82
N ALA A 207 0.54 19.94 -27.06
CA ALA A 207 1.35 20.29 -28.22
C ALA A 207 0.64 19.95 -29.53
N TRP A 208 0.01 18.77 -29.60
CA TRP A 208 -0.80 18.36 -30.75
C TRP A 208 -2.03 19.28 -30.98
N LEU A 209 -2.64 19.78 -29.91
CA LEU A 209 -3.74 20.75 -29.95
C LEU A 209 -3.29 22.21 -30.14
N GLY A 210 -1.98 22.49 -30.15
CA GLY A 210 -1.44 23.85 -30.26
C GLY A 210 -1.66 24.75 -29.04
N ILE A 211 -1.94 24.19 -27.87
CA ILE A 211 -2.25 24.94 -26.63
C ILE A 211 -0.98 25.09 -25.79
N PRO A 212 -0.64 26.30 -25.28
CA PRO A 212 0.53 26.49 -24.43
C PRO A 212 0.38 25.71 -23.12
N ASN A 213 1.45 25.03 -22.70
CA ASN A 213 1.42 24.16 -21.53
C ASN A 213 1.55 24.95 -20.21
N VAL A 214 0.42 25.46 -19.70
CA VAL A 214 0.34 26.20 -18.42
C VAL A 214 0.74 25.33 -17.22
N LEU A 215 0.67 24.00 -17.35
CA LEU A 215 0.99 23.04 -16.28
C LEU A 215 2.49 22.84 -16.11
N LEU A 216 3.31 23.21 -17.11
CA LEU A 216 4.76 23.05 -17.06
C LEU A 216 5.38 24.05 -16.09
N GLU A 217 6.32 23.55 -15.30
CA GLU A 217 7.20 24.35 -14.44
C GLU A 217 8.58 23.69 -14.42
N VAL A 218 9.62 24.49 -14.60
CA VAL A 218 11.01 24.01 -14.51
C VAL A 218 11.40 23.99 -13.03
N VAL A 219 11.71 22.80 -12.51
CA VAL A 219 12.14 22.59 -11.13
C VAL A 219 13.68 22.48 -11.13
N PRO A 220 14.38 23.13 -10.19
CA PRO A 220 15.84 23.03 -10.09
C PRO A 220 16.29 21.60 -9.73
N ASP A 221 17.55 21.28 -10.03
CA ASP A 221 18.23 20.01 -9.68
C ASP A 221 17.44 18.75 -10.09
N VAL A 222 16.98 18.70 -11.34
CA VAL A 222 16.31 17.51 -11.87
C VAL A 222 17.30 16.34 -11.83
N PRO A 223 17.00 15.24 -11.12
CA PRO A 223 17.89 14.09 -11.08
C PRO A 223 18.00 13.48 -12.49
N PRO A 224 19.21 13.15 -12.98
CA PRO A 224 19.35 12.47 -14.26
C PRO A 224 18.89 11.01 -14.16
N GLU A 225 18.56 10.42 -15.30
CA GLU A 225 18.32 8.99 -15.43
C GLU A 225 19.66 8.25 -15.55
N TYR A 226 19.70 6.99 -15.12
CA TYR A 226 20.93 6.20 -15.16
C TYR A 226 20.67 4.80 -15.71
N TYR A 227 21.63 4.24 -16.43
CA TYR A 227 21.74 2.79 -16.55
C TYR A 227 22.25 2.24 -15.23
N SER A 228 21.46 1.38 -14.60
CA SER A 228 21.80 0.79 -13.30
C SER A 228 22.24 -0.66 -13.44
N CYS A 229 23.10 -1.13 -12.52
CA CYS A 229 23.43 -2.54 -12.40
C CYS A 229 23.60 -2.95 -10.93
N ARG A 230 23.58 -4.26 -10.67
CA ARG A 230 23.76 -4.80 -9.32
C ARG A 230 25.13 -4.44 -8.77
N PHE A 231 25.13 -3.85 -7.58
CA PHE A 231 26.34 -3.47 -6.88
C PHE A 231 27.17 -4.70 -6.49
N ARG A 232 28.46 -4.66 -6.81
CA ARG A 232 29.48 -5.59 -6.33
C ARG A 232 30.68 -4.80 -5.87
N VAL A 233 31.20 -5.09 -4.69
CA VAL A 233 32.33 -4.35 -4.11
C VAL A 233 33.57 -4.48 -5.00
N ASN A 234 33.78 -5.65 -5.62
CA ASN A 234 34.89 -5.90 -6.54
C ASN A 234 34.87 -5.02 -7.81
N LYS A 235 33.70 -4.46 -8.16
CA LYS A 235 33.51 -3.61 -9.34
C LYS A 235 33.22 -2.15 -8.98
N LEU A 236 33.48 -1.75 -7.72
CA LEU A 236 33.26 -0.39 -7.21
C LEU A 236 33.74 0.74 -8.15
N PRO A 237 34.95 0.72 -8.74
CA PRO A 237 35.43 1.83 -9.57
C PRO A 237 34.68 1.99 -10.91
N ARG A 238 33.78 1.06 -11.27
CA ARG A 238 32.95 1.17 -12.49
C ARG A 238 31.65 1.95 -12.26
N PHE A 239 31.28 2.20 -11.00
CA PHE A 239 30.06 2.91 -10.68
C PHE A 239 30.29 4.42 -10.65
N LEU A 240 29.32 5.18 -11.13
CA LEU A 240 29.40 6.63 -11.12
C LEU A 240 29.45 7.18 -9.69
N GLY A 241 30.34 8.13 -9.46
CA GLY A 241 30.51 8.76 -8.15
C GLY A 241 31.26 7.90 -7.13
N SER A 242 31.93 6.82 -7.55
CA SER A 242 32.74 5.97 -6.67
C SER A 242 33.86 6.72 -5.94
N ASP A 243 34.28 7.86 -6.49
CA ASP A 243 35.37 8.69 -5.95
C ASP A 243 34.97 9.41 -4.65
N ASN A 244 33.68 9.70 -4.45
CA ASN A 244 33.16 10.42 -3.30
C ASN A 244 32.28 9.51 -2.42
N GLN A 245 32.86 8.96 -1.35
CA GLN A 245 32.18 8.05 -0.42
C GLN A 245 30.93 8.67 0.24
N ASP A 246 30.95 9.97 0.50
CA ASP A 246 29.85 10.66 1.19
C ASP A 246 28.59 10.83 0.32
N THR A 247 28.76 10.95 -1.00
CA THR A 247 27.67 11.22 -1.94
C THR A 247 27.22 10.00 -2.73
N PHE A 248 28.04 8.96 -2.80
CA PHE A 248 27.77 7.76 -3.59
C PHE A 248 26.44 7.10 -3.23
N PHE A 249 26.20 6.84 -1.93
CA PHE A 249 24.92 6.34 -1.47
C PHE A 249 23.98 7.51 -1.14
N THR A 250 22.83 7.55 -1.82
CA THR A 250 21.78 8.52 -1.49
C THR A 250 21.24 8.29 -0.08
N SER A 251 20.70 9.34 0.56
CA SER A 251 20.08 9.27 1.89
C SER A 251 19.05 8.13 1.96
N THR A 252 18.23 8.00 0.91
CA THR A 252 17.20 6.95 0.80
C THR A 252 17.78 5.54 0.79
N LYS A 253 18.86 5.28 0.04
CA LYS A 253 19.52 3.96 0.02
C LYS A 253 20.23 3.67 1.35
N ARG A 254 20.85 4.68 1.99
CA ARG A 254 21.41 4.54 3.34
C ARG A 254 20.34 4.16 4.36
N HIS A 255 19.20 4.87 4.36
CA HIS A 255 18.07 4.55 5.24
C HIS A 255 17.53 3.13 4.99
N GLN A 256 17.44 2.70 3.72
CA GLN A 256 17.04 1.34 3.36
C GLN A 256 17.99 0.30 3.95
N ILE A 257 19.30 0.48 3.79
CA ILE A 257 20.32 -0.43 4.35
C ILE A 257 20.22 -0.49 5.87
N LEU A 258 20.18 0.66 6.56
CA LEU A 258 20.11 0.68 8.03
C LEU A 258 18.82 0.05 8.55
N PHE A 259 17.69 0.32 7.89
CA PHE A 259 16.41 -0.27 8.29
C PHE A 259 16.44 -1.80 8.17
N GLU A 260 17.08 -2.34 7.12
CA GLU A 260 17.28 -3.80 6.97
C GLU A 260 18.14 -4.39 8.08
N ILE A 261 19.18 -3.67 8.54
CA ILE A 261 19.99 -4.09 9.68
C ILE A 261 19.13 -4.11 10.95
N LEU A 262 18.42 -3.00 11.24
CA LEU A 262 17.55 -2.86 12.42
C LEU A 262 16.40 -3.86 12.47
N ALA A 263 15.89 -4.26 11.31
CA ALA A 263 14.81 -5.24 11.22
C ALA A 263 15.29 -6.68 11.45
N LYS A 264 16.60 -6.95 11.25
CA LYS A 264 17.21 -8.28 11.39
C LYS A 264 17.97 -8.49 12.69
N THR A 265 18.37 -7.43 13.39
CA THR A 265 19.15 -7.58 14.62
C THR A 265 18.32 -8.23 15.73
N PRO A 266 18.81 -9.33 16.34
CA PRO A 266 18.18 -9.92 17.52
C PRO A 266 18.47 -9.06 18.76
N TYR A 267 17.55 -9.08 19.72
CA TYR A 267 17.74 -8.44 21.03
C TYR A 267 17.58 -9.41 22.20
N GLY A 268 17.16 -10.64 21.92
CA GLY A 268 17.00 -11.69 22.91
C GLY A 268 17.37 -13.06 22.35
N HIS A 269 17.07 -14.11 23.10
CA HIS A 269 17.41 -15.46 22.69
C HIS A 269 16.66 -15.86 21.41
N GLU A 270 17.40 -16.34 20.40
CA GLU A 270 16.86 -16.71 19.08
C GLU A 270 15.63 -17.64 19.14
N LYS A 271 15.60 -18.56 20.12
CA LYS A 271 14.50 -19.52 20.32
C LYS A 271 13.16 -18.88 20.72
N LYS A 272 13.17 -17.65 21.23
CA LYS A 272 11.96 -16.90 21.61
C LYS A 272 11.46 -15.95 20.51
N ASN A 273 12.09 -15.94 19.33
CA ASN A 273 11.73 -15.09 18.19
C ASN A 273 11.76 -13.57 18.49
N LEU A 274 12.63 -13.16 19.43
CA LEU A 274 12.84 -11.77 19.85
C LEU A 274 13.81 -11.07 18.89
N LEU A 275 13.27 -10.59 17.77
CA LEU A 275 14.05 -10.05 16.67
C LEU A 275 13.39 -8.82 16.03
N GLY A 276 14.24 -7.86 15.70
CA GLY A 276 13.88 -6.70 14.90
C GLY A 276 13.22 -5.58 15.69
N ILE A 277 13.43 -4.37 15.17
CA ILE A 277 12.97 -3.12 15.77
C ILE A 277 11.45 -3.01 15.96
N HIS A 278 10.65 -3.64 15.09
CA HIS A 278 9.19 -3.56 15.18
C HIS A 278 8.61 -4.17 16.45
N GLN A 279 9.23 -5.23 17.00
CA GLN A 279 8.77 -5.84 18.24
C GLN A 279 9.11 -4.95 19.44
N LEU A 280 10.32 -4.39 19.46
CA LEU A 280 10.75 -3.43 20.50
C LEU A 280 9.83 -2.19 20.56
N LEU A 281 9.38 -1.68 19.41
CA LEU A 281 8.40 -0.59 19.35
C LEU A 281 7.02 -1.03 19.84
N ALA A 282 6.57 -2.23 19.47
CA ALA A 282 5.26 -2.75 19.88
C ALA A 282 5.16 -3.05 21.39
N GLU A 283 6.27 -3.48 22.00
CA GLU A 283 6.37 -3.74 23.45
C GLU A 283 6.63 -2.47 24.28
N GLY A 284 6.86 -1.33 23.62
CA GLY A 284 7.16 -0.05 24.27
C GLY A 284 8.56 0.00 24.88
N VAL A 285 9.49 -0.82 24.38
CA VAL A 285 10.91 -0.78 24.77
C VAL A 285 11.60 0.41 24.10
N LEU A 286 11.24 0.69 22.85
CA LEU A 286 11.56 1.93 22.14
C LEU A 286 10.27 2.72 21.94
N SER A 287 10.33 4.04 22.11
CA SER A 287 9.21 4.94 21.85
C SER A 287 9.07 5.20 20.34
N ALA A 288 10.19 5.48 19.67
CA ALA A 288 10.20 5.77 18.24
C ALA A 288 11.50 5.34 17.57
N ALA A 289 11.42 5.09 16.26
CA ALA A 289 12.57 4.84 15.41
C ALA A 289 12.30 5.42 14.02
N PHE A 290 13.13 6.36 13.58
CA PHE A 290 12.89 7.07 12.31
C PHE A 290 14.19 7.58 11.66
N PRO A 291 14.21 7.68 10.31
CA PRO A 291 15.28 8.37 9.59
C PRO A 291 15.16 9.89 9.71
N LEU A 292 16.26 10.61 9.56
CA LEU A 292 16.27 12.08 9.60
C LEU A 292 15.97 12.69 8.23
N HIS A 293 15.30 13.85 8.26
CA HIS A 293 15.08 14.67 7.07
C HIS A 293 16.28 15.58 6.79
N ASP A 294 16.54 15.88 5.51
CA ASP A 294 17.53 16.86 5.06
C ASP A 294 17.12 18.31 5.43
N GLY A 295 17.30 18.66 6.70
CA GLY A 295 17.13 20.01 7.24
C GLY A 295 15.67 20.53 7.33
N PRO A 296 15.51 21.83 7.62
CA PRO A 296 14.20 22.48 7.74
C PRO A 296 13.52 22.64 6.39
N PHE A 297 12.19 22.62 6.38
CA PHE A 297 11.39 22.87 5.17
C PHE A 297 11.28 24.36 4.80
N LYS A 298 11.56 25.27 5.75
CA LYS A 298 11.50 26.72 5.53
C LYS A 298 12.63 27.14 4.59
N THR A 299 12.33 28.08 3.70
CA THR A 299 13.32 28.63 2.78
C THR A 299 14.33 29.48 3.57
N PRO A 300 15.62 29.43 3.21
CA PRO A 300 16.61 30.31 3.82
C PRO A 300 16.24 31.79 3.55
N PRO A 301 16.70 32.71 4.41
CA PRO A 301 16.39 34.14 4.28
C PRO A 301 16.92 34.77 2.97
N GLU A 302 17.86 34.13 2.29
CA GLU A 302 18.43 34.51 0.98
C GLU A 302 17.47 34.32 -0.21
N GLY A 303 16.27 33.77 0.01
CA GLY A 303 15.25 33.59 -1.01
C GLY A 303 15.40 32.30 -1.84
N PRO A 304 14.58 32.12 -2.89
CA PRO A 304 14.50 30.88 -3.66
C PRO A 304 15.69 30.62 -4.63
N GLN A 305 16.66 31.54 -4.72
CA GLN A 305 17.83 31.42 -5.61
C GLN A 305 19.14 31.07 -4.88
N ALA A 306 19.07 30.62 -3.62
CA ALA A 306 20.26 30.20 -2.90
C ALA A 306 20.95 29.00 -3.60
N PRO A 307 22.28 29.00 -3.78
CA PRO A 307 22.99 28.04 -4.63
C PRO A 307 23.01 26.58 -4.11
N ARG A 308 22.43 26.30 -2.94
CA ARG A 308 22.25 24.93 -2.41
C ARG A 308 20.94 24.83 -1.61
N LEU A 309 19.81 24.69 -2.31
CA LEU A 309 18.55 24.34 -1.64
C LEU A 309 18.57 22.87 -1.20
N ASN A 310 18.07 22.60 -0.01
CA ASN A 310 17.87 21.21 0.44
C ASN A 310 16.77 20.54 -0.39
N GLN A 311 16.86 19.23 -0.60
CA GLN A 311 15.85 18.45 -1.34
C GLN A 311 14.43 18.67 -0.79
N ARG A 312 14.30 18.75 0.54
CA ARG A 312 13.04 19.05 1.23
C ARG A 312 12.49 20.44 0.91
N GLN A 313 13.36 21.45 0.81
CA GLN A 313 12.96 22.83 0.50
C GLN A 313 12.50 22.93 -0.95
N VAL A 314 13.17 22.26 -1.90
CA VAL A 314 12.75 22.19 -3.32
C VAL A 314 11.37 21.57 -3.44
N LEU A 315 11.15 20.41 -2.81
CA LEU A 315 9.85 19.72 -2.80
C LEU A 315 8.73 20.58 -2.17
N PHE A 316 9.03 21.29 -1.07
CA PHE A 316 8.05 22.17 -0.46
C PHE A 316 7.70 23.37 -1.35
N GLN A 317 8.65 23.93 -2.09
CA GLN A 317 8.41 25.11 -2.94
C GLN A 317 7.63 24.78 -4.22
N HIS A 318 7.95 23.66 -4.86
CA HIS A 318 7.44 23.33 -6.20
C HIS A 318 6.32 22.28 -6.21
N TRP A 319 6.02 21.63 -5.08
CA TRP A 319 5.01 20.56 -5.04
C TRP A 319 4.06 20.66 -3.84
N ALA A 320 4.55 20.64 -2.60
CA ALA A 320 3.70 20.55 -1.40
C ALA A 320 3.07 21.88 -0.93
N ARG A 321 2.75 22.80 -1.85
CA ARG A 321 2.09 24.09 -1.58
C ARG A 321 0.75 24.17 -2.29
N TRP A 322 -0.25 24.70 -1.60
CA TRP A 322 -1.58 24.95 -2.17
C TRP A 322 -1.53 25.77 -3.47
N GLY A 323 -0.61 26.73 -3.60
CA GLY A 323 -0.44 27.53 -4.81
C GLY A 323 0.11 26.78 -6.04
N LYS A 324 0.57 25.53 -5.88
CA LYS A 324 1.18 24.71 -6.95
C LYS A 324 0.27 23.57 -7.43
N TRP A 325 -1.01 23.59 -7.08
CA TRP A 325 -1.98 22.55 -7.45
C TRP A 325 -2.19 22.40 -8.97
N ASN A 326 -1.93 23.46 -9.75
CA ASN A 326 -2.13 23.49 -11.20
C ASN A 326 -0.87 23.13 -12.00
N LYS A 327 0.18 22.60 -11.36
CA LYS A 327 1.44 22.25 -12.01
C LYS A 327 1.63 20.74 -12.07
N TYR A 328 2.47 20.27 -13.00
CA TYR A 328 2.86 18.87 -13.01
C TYR A 328 3.62 18.49 -11.73
N GLN A 329 3.38 17.27 -11.26
CA GLN A 329 4.07 16.74 -10.10
C GLN A 329 5.52 16.36 -10.46
N PRO A 330 6.54 16.81 -9.71
CA PRO A 330 7.93 16.43 -9.93
C PRO A 330 8.21 15.03 -9.36
N LEU A 331 7.77 13.99 -10.07
CA LEU A 331 7.83 12.60 -9.60
C LEU A 331 9.25 12.12 -9.30
N ASP A 332 10.24 12.55 -10.09
CA ASP A 332 11.62 12.10 -9.92
C ASP A 332 12.27 12.68 -8.64
N HIS A 333 11.93 13.92 -8.25
CA HIS A 333 12.33 14.50 -6.96
C HIS A 333 11.65 13.81 -5.79
N VAL A 334 10.35 13.50 -5.92
CA VAL A 334 9.59 12.76 -4.89
C VAL A 334 10.21 11.37 -4.70
N ARG A 335 10.56 10.67 -5.79
CA ARG A 335 11.26 9.38 -5.76
C ARG A 335 12.61 9.50 -5.05
N ARG A 336 13.44 10.48 -5.42
CA ARG A 336 14.78 10.65 -4.83
C ARG A 336 14.72 10.83 -3.31
N TYR A 337 13.69 11.51 -2.80
CA TYR A 337 13.56 11.86 -1.39
C TYR A 337 12.77 10.84 -0.55
N PHE A 338 11.62 10.36 -1.04
CA PHE A 338 10.73 9.45 -0.30
C PHE A 338 10.85 7.97 -0.73
N GLY A 339 11.54 7.70 -1.84
CA GLY A 339 11.65 6.37 -2.42
C GLY A 339 10.55 6.05 -3.44
N GLU A 340 10.69 4.87 -4.05
CA GLU A 340 9.92 4.43 -5.21
C GLU A 340 8.45 4.15 -4.85
N LYS A 341 8.16 3.58 -3.68
CA LYS A 341 6.79 3.25 -3.23
C LYS A 341 5.89 4.50 -3.13
N VAL A 342 6.40 5.57 -2.52
CA VAL A 342 5.66 6.83 -2.36
C VAL A 342 5.53 7.57 -3.70
N ALA A 343 6.59 7.56 -4.52
CA ALA A 343 6.54 8.17 -5.84
C ALA A 343 5.52 7.49 -6.77
N LEU A 344 5.40 6.15 -6.71
CA LEU A 344 4.42 5.40 -7.51
C LEU A 344 2.98 5.75 -7.12
N TYR A 345 2.72 5.94 -5.82
CA TYR A 345 1.41 6.41 -5.34
C TYR A 345 1.04 7.78 -5.92
N PHE A 346 1.96 8.76 -5.86
CA PHE A 346 1.71 10.08 -6.42
C PHE A 346 1.63 10.09 -7.95
N ALA A 347 2.39 9.21 -8.61
CA ALA A 347 2.28 8.99 -10.05
C ALA A 347 0.89 8.46 -10.44
N TRP A 348 0.36 7.49 -9.69
CA TRP A 348 -1.01 6.98 -9.87
C TRP A 348 -2.05 8.07 -9.62
N LEU A 349 -1.92 8.80 -8.51
CA LEU A 349 -2.85 9.86 -8.14
C LEU A 349 -2.91 10.96 -9.22
N GLY A 350 -1.75 11.46 -9.66
CA GLY A 350 -1.69 12.47 -10.72
C GLY A 350 -2.24 11.97 -12.06
N PHE A 351 -1.94 10.72 -12.41
CA PHE A 351 -2.49 10.08 -13.61
C PHE A 351 -4.02 9.94 -13.53
N TYR A 352 -4.54 9.45 -12.40
CA TYR A 352 -5.97 9.28 -12.17
C TYR A 352 -6.72 10.61 -12.21
N THR A 353 -6.23 11.64 -11.52
CA THR A 353 -6.80 13.00 -11.57
C THR A 353 -6.79 13.57 -12.99
N GLY A 354 -5.70 13.36 -13.75
CA GLY A 354 -5.63 13.78 -15.15
C GLY A 354 -6.67 13.08 -16.04
N TRP A 355 -6.92 11.78 -15.81
CA TRP A 355 -7.93 11.01 -16.54
C TRP A 355 -9.36 11.29 -16.10
N LEU A 356 -9.59 11.74 -14.87
CA LEU A 356 -10.91 12.21 -14.44
C LEU A 356 -11.36 13.47 -15.18
N LEU A 357 -10.44 14.28 -15.72
CA LEU A 357 -10.79 15.52 -16.41
C LEU A 357 -11.70 15.29 -17.64
N PRO A 358 -11.37 14.40 -18.61
CA PRO A 358 -12.30 14.04 -19.68
C PRO A 358 -13.67 13.57 -19.18
N ALA A 359 -13.70 12.74 -18.13
CA ALA A 359 -14.94 12.23 -17.56
C ALA A 359 -15.79 13.32 -16.91
N ALA A 360 -15.14 14.24 -16.19
CA ALA A 360 -15.79 15.41 -15.61
C ALA A 360 -16.38 16.33 -16.69
N VAL A 361 -15.63 16.61 -17.76
CA VAL A 361 -16.10 17.45 -18.87
C VAL A 361 -17.34 16.86 -19.53
N VAL A 362 -17.31 15.57 -19.88
CA VAL A 362 -18.47 14.89 -20.50
C VAL A 362 -19.65 14.82 -19.51
N GLY A 363 -19.39 14.50 -18.24
CA GLY A 363 -20.42 14.44 -17.20
C GLY A 363 -21.08 15.80 -16.95
N THR A 364 -20.32 16.89 -16.89
CA THR A 364 -20.86 18.25 -16.78
C THR A 364 -21.69 18.62 -17.99
N LEU A 365 -21.26 18.28 -19.21
CA LEU A 365 -22.05 18.54 -20.42
C LEU A 365 -23.38 17.79 -20.40
N VAL A 366 -23.37 16.51 -20.03
CA VAL A 366 -24.59 15.70 -19.88
C VAL A 366 -25.52 16.29 -18.82
N PHE A 367 -24.97 16.70 -17.67
CA PHE A 367 -25.74 17.34 -16.59
C PHE A 367 -26.38 18.67 -17.04
N LEU A 368 -25.63 19.52 -17.77
CA LEU A 368 -26.17 20.77 -18.32
C LEU A 368 -27.32 20.50 -19.30
N VAL A 369 -27.19 19.49 -20.16
CA VAL A 369 -28.29 19.03 -21.03
C VAL A 369 -29.50 18.59 -20.20
N GLY A 370 -29.29 17.86 -19.11
CA GLY A 370 -30.33 17.51 -18.14
C GLY A 370 -31.07 18.73 -17.60
N CYS A 371 -30.34 19.78 -17.17
CA CYS A 371 -30.93 21.04 -16.69
C CYS A 371 -31.85 21.69 -17.74
N PHE A 372 -31.48 21.67 -19.02
CA PHE A 372 -32.32 22.22 -20.09
C PHE A 372 -33.55 21.34 -20.35
N LEU A 373 -33.42 20.01 -20.26
CA LEU A 373 -34.51 19.06 -20.53
C LEU A 373 -35.59 19.03 -19.44
N VAL A 374 -35.26 19.31 -18.18
CA VAL A 374 -36.23 19.33 -17.06
C VAL A 374 -37.41 20.26 -17.35
N PHE A 375 -37.17 21.40 -17.98
CA PHE A 375 -38.23 22.37 -18.28
C PHE A 375 -39.11 21.99 -19.47
N SER A 376 -38.65 21.07 -20.34
CA SER A 376 -39.31 20.72 -21.60
C SER A 376 -40.02 19.36 -21.57
N ASP A 377 -39.94 18.65 -20.44
CA ASP A 377 -40.45 17.28 -20.32
C ASP A 377 -41.97 17.25 -20.09
N ILE A 378 -42.70 16.67 -21.05
CA ILE A 378 -44.18 16.60 -21.03
C ILE A 378 -44.70 15.84 -19.80
N PRO A 379 -44.20 14.63 -19.45
CA PRO A 379 -44.65 13.90 -18.26
C PRO A 379 -44.47 14.68 -16.95
N THR A 380 -43.33 15.37 -16.80
CA THR A 380 -43.07 16.19 -15.62
C THR A 380 -44.02 17.39 -15.54
N GLN A 381 -44.30 18.04 -16.67
CA GLN A 381 -45.26 19.14 -16.74
C GLN A 381 -46.70 18.68 -16.43
N GLU A 382 -47.13 17.52 -16.93
CA GLU A 382 -48.43 16.92 -16.62
C GLU A 382 -48.55 16.60 -15.11
N LEU A 383 -47.50 16.03 -14.51
CA LEU A 383 -47.45 15.73 -13.08
C LEU A 383 -47.61 16.99 -12.23
N CYS A 384 -46.81 18.03 -12.52
CA CYS A 384 -46.81 19.30 -11.79
C CYS A 384 -48.09 20.12 -12.04
N GLY A 385 -48.69 19.98 -13.24
CA GLY A 385 -49.92 20.66 -13.63
C GLY A 385 -51.20 20.00 -13.13
N SER A 386 -51.14 18.77 -12.62
CA SER A 386 -52.32 17.98 -12.19
C SER A 386 -53.08 18.56 -11.00
N LYS A 387 -52.51 19.51 -10.24
CA LYS A 387 -53.09 20.13 -9.04
C LYS A 387 -53.66 19.08 -8.07
N ASP A 388 -55.00 18.95 -8.01
CA ASP A 388 -55.74 18.11 -7.05
C ASP A 388 -56.48 16.94 -7.74
N SER A 389 -56.16 16.64 -9.01
CA SER A 389 -56.91 15.64 -9.79
C SER A 389 -56.58 14.18 -9.45
N PHE A 390 -55.42 13.90 -8.86
CA PHE A 390 -54.98 12.54 -8.54
C PHE A 390 -54.50 12.44 -7.09
N GLU A 391 -55.33 11.77 -6.27
CA GLU A 391 -54.98 11.37 -4.90
C GLU A 391 -54.27 10.01 -4.91
N MET A 392 -53.12 9.94 -4.25
CA MET A 392 -52.31 8.74 -4.12
C MET A 392 -52.59 8.03 -2.79
N CYS A 393 -52.50 6.70 -2.82
CA CYS A 393 -52.64 5.86 -1.63
C CYS A 393 -51.60 6.22 -0.56
N PRO A 394 -51.95 6.10 0.73
CA PRO A 394 -51.03 6.35 1.81
C PRO A 394 -49.91 5.30 1.83
N LEU A 395 -48.68 5.78 2.06
CA LEU A 395 -47.46 4.96 2.10
C LEU A 395 -47.35 4.14 3.41
N CYS A 396 -47.99 4.61 4.49
CA CYS A 396 -48.01 3.94 5.80
C CYS A 396 -49.45 3.75 6.31
N LEU A 397 -49.64 2.84 7.28
CA LEU A 397 -50.97 2.56 7.88
C LEU A 397 -51.65 3.81 8.48
N ASP A 398 -50.88 4.68 9.14
CA ASP A 398 -51.37 5.88 9.85
C ASP A 398 -51.13 7.20 9.05
N CYS A 399 -50.91 7.13 7.73
CA CYS A 399 -50.60 8.28 6.88
C CYS A 399 -51.84 8.83 6.16
N PRO A 400 -51.95 10.16 5.95
CA PRO A 400 -53.00 10.73 5.10
C PRO A 400 -52.76 10.38 3.62
N PHE A 401 -53.84 10.39 2.83
CA PHE A 401 -53.74 10.44 1.38
C PHE A 401 -52.97 11.70 0.96
N TRP A 402 -52.21 11.59 -0.13
CA TRP A 402 -51.31 12.66 -0.57
C TRP A 402 -51.52 12.95 -2.05
N LEU A 403 -51.37 14.22 -2.43
CA LEU A 403 -51.58 14.68 -3.79
C LEU A 403 -50.34 14.43 -4.65
N LEU A 404 -50.56 13.95 -5.88
CA LEU A 404 -49.49 13.65 -6.83
C LEU A 404 -48.64 14.90 -7.19
N SER A 405 -49.27 16.08 -7.26
CA SER A 405 -48.59 17.36 -7.49
C SER A 405 -47.55 17.70 -6.43
N GLY A 406 -47.70 17.20 -5.20
CA GLY A 406 -46.72 17.35 -4.11
C GLY A 406 -45.38 16.68 -4.38
N ALA A 407 -45.33 15.71 -5.31
CA ALA A 407 -44.10 15.04 -5.74
C ALA A 407 -43.36 15.77 -6.88
N CYS A 408 -43.88 16.91 -7.38
CA CYS A 408 -43.34 17.63 -8.53
C CYS A 408 -41.82 17.90 -8.42
N ALA A 409 -41.35 18.39 -7.27
CA ALA A 409 -39.92 18.68 -7.06
C ALA A 409 -39.04 17.41 -7.15
N LEU A 410 -39.54 16.28 -6.64
CA LEU A 410 -38.82 15.00 -6.70
C LEU A 410 -38.79 14.44 -8.12
N ALA A 411 -39.88 14.60 -8.89
CA ALA A 411 -39.94 14.19 -10.29
C ALA A 411 -39.04 15.05 -11.19
N GLN A 412 -39.02 16.37 -10.98
CA GLN A 412 -38.09 17.29 -11.66
C GLN A 412 -36.63 16.90 -11.39
N ALA A 413 -36.30 16.61 -10.12
CA ALA A 413 -34.98 16.12 -9.76
C ALA A 413 -34.68 14.74 -10.38
N GLY A 414 -35.66 13.82 -10.44
CA GLY A 414 -35.51 12.54 -11.13
C GLY A 414 -35.19 12.73 -12.62
N ARG A 415 -35.94 13.59 -13.32
CA ARG A 415 -35.76 13.87 -14.75
C ARG A 415 -34.43 14.54 -15.09
N LEU A 416 -33.85 15.30 -14.14
CA LEU A 416 -32.51 15.88 -14.25
C LEU A 416 -31.42 14.79 -14.38
N PHE A 417 -31.57 13.68 -13.67
CA PHE A 417 -30.62 12.57 -13.68
C PHE A 417 -31.01 11.46 -14.67
N ASP A 418 -32.30 11.23 -14.89
CA ASP A 418 -32.83 10.18 -15.77
C ASP A 418 -33.22 10.76 -17.14
N HIS A 419 -32.23 10.84 -18.02
CA HIS A 419 -32.40 11.30 -19.40
C HIS A 419 -31.55 10.47 -20.36
N GLY A 420 -31.84 10.52 -21.66
CA GLY A 420 -31.10 9.73 -22.66
C GLY A 420 -29.57 9.99 -22.67
N GLY A 421 -29.14 11.16 -22.18
CA GLY A 421 -27.73 11.51 -22.05
C GLY A 421 -27.00 10.72 -20.95
N THR A 422 -27.67 10.31 -19.86
CA THR A 422 -27.03 9.47 -18.84
C THR A 422 -26.80 8.04 -19.30
N VAL A 423 -27.63 7.53 -20.22
CA VAL A 423 -27.36 6.26 -20.93
C VAL A 423 -26.07 6.35 -21.74
N PHE A 424 -25.90 7.40 -22.54
CA PHE A 424 -24.65 7.66 -23.25
C PHE A 424 -23.45 7.78 -22.28
N PHE A 425 -23.61 8.53 -21.19
CA PHE A 425 -22.57 8.69 -20.18
C PHE A 425 -22.16 7.36 -19.54
N SER A 426 -23.10 6.44 -19.29
CA SER A 426 -22.79 5.11 -18.74
C SER A 426 -21.89 4.28 -19.67
N LEU A 427 -22.14 4.31 -20.98
CA LEU A 427 -21.31 3.62 -21.98
C LEU A 427 -19.92 4.25 -22.08
N PHE A 428 -19.89 5.59 -22.06
CA PHE A 428 -18.65 6.35 -22.01
C PHE A 428 -17.83 6.00 -20.75
N MET A 429 -18.44 5.95 -19.57
CA MET A 429 -17.76 5.62 -18.31
C MET A 429 -17.22 4.19 -18.30
N ALA A 430 -17.93 3.23 -18.91
CA ALA A 430 -17.43 1.87 -19.07
C ALA A 430 -16.18 1.82 -19.97
N LEU A 431 -16.20 2.50 -21.12
CA LEU A 431 -15.04 2.60 -22.01
C LEU A 431 -13.88 3.34 -21.34
N TRP A 432 -14.17 4.46 -20.67
CA TRP A 432 -13.21 5.26 -19.94
C TRP A 432 -12.48 4.44 -18.86
N ALA A 433 -13.21 3.60 -18.11
CA ALA A 433 -12.61 2.76 -17.07
C ALA A 433 -11.61 1.73 -17.65
N VAL A 434 -11.96 1.12 -18.79
CA VAL A 434 -11.05 0.18 -19.50
C VAL A 434 -9.81 0.92 -20.01
N LEU A 435 -10.00 2.07 -20.67
CA LEU A 435 -8.89 2.87 -21.19
C LEU A 435 -7.97 3.37 -20.07
N LEU A 436 -8.53 3.89 -18.97
CA LEU A 436 -7.78 4.32 -17.79
C LEU A 436 -6.85 3.20 -17.30
N LEU A 437 -7.38 2.00 -17.10
CA LEU A 437 -6.61 0.87 -16.56
C LEU A 437 -5.52 0.41 -17.52
N GLU A 438 -5.81 0.31 -18.82
CA GLU A 438 -4.80 -0.10 -19.83
C GLU A 438 -3.69 0.94 -19.99
N TYR A 439 -4.02 2.24 -20.00
CA TYR A 439 -3.01 3.29 -20.01
C TYR A 439 -2.21 3.35 -18.70
N TRP A 440 -2.84 3.07 -17.56
CA TRP A 440 -2.12 2.97 -16.29
C TRP A 440 -1.12 1.80 -16.31
N LYS A 441 -1.50 0.61 -16.79
CA LYS A 441 -0.57 -0.52 -16.93
C LYS A 441 0.67 -0.14 -17.75
N ARG A 442 0.47 0.53 -18.89
CA ARG A 442 1.57 1.02 -19.74
C ARG A 442 2.46 2.03 -19.02
N LYS A 443 1.85 3.02 -18.34
CA LYS A 443 2.58 4.05 -17.60
C LYS A 443 3.33 3.46 -16.42
N SER A 444 2.70 2.57 -15.66
CA SER A 444 3.27 1.84 -14.53
C SER A 444 4.48 1.02 -14.98
N ALA A 445 4.38 0.26 -16.07
CA ALA A 445 5.50 -0.51 -16.63
C ALA A 445 6.67 0.40 -17.06
N THR A 446 6.37 1.55 -17.68
CA THR A 446 7.40 2.54 -18.07
C THR A 446 8.11 3.13 -16.84
N LEU A 447 7.36 3.45 -15.79
CA LEU A 447 7.92 3.96 -14.53
C LEU A 447 8.70 2.88 -13.78
N ALA A 448 8.18 1.66 -13.70
CA ALA A 448 8.87 0.54 -13.06
C ALA A 448 10.20 0.22 -13.75
N TYR A 449 10.26 0.30 -15.08
CA TYR A 449 11.51 0.17 -15.83
C TYR A 449 12.47 1.34 -15.55
N ARG A 450 12.03 2.59 -15.73
CA ARG A 450 12.85 3.80 -15.46
C ARG A 450 13.32 3.88 -14.01
N TRP A 451 12.58 3.25 -13.10
CA TRP A 451 12.88 3.24 -11.66
C TRP A 451 13.58 1.96 -11.19
N ASP A 452 13.97 1.09 -12.11
CA ASP A 452 14.68 -0.17 -11.86
C ASP A 452 13.93 -1.18 -10.97
N CYS A 453 12.60 -1.03 -10.85
CA CYS A 453 11.73 -1.83 -9.99
C CYS A 453 11.09 -3.04 -10.69
N SER A 454 11.31 -3.26 -12.00
CA SER A 454 10.59 -4.29 -12.78
C SER A 454 10.77 -5.72 -12.26
N ASP A 455 11.98 -6.08 -11.80
CA ASP A 455 12.34 -7.47 -11.47
C ASP A 455 12.45 -7.71 -9.94
N TYR A 456 11.98 -6.76 -9.14
CA TYR A 456 12.22 -6.75 -7.70
C TYR A 456 11.50 -7.91 -6.98
N GLU A 457 10.22 -8.15 -7.30
CA GLU A 457 9.39 -9.16 -6.63
C GLU A 457 9.88 -10.60 -6.88
N ASP A 458 10.31 -10.90 -8.09
CA ASP A 458 10.67 -12.27 -8.49
C ASP A 458 12.08 -12.69 -8.04
N THR A 459 13.03 -11.74 -7.98
CA THR A 459 14.46 -12.06 -7.82
C THR A 459 15.08 -11.50 -6.54
N GLU A 460 14.52 -10.43 -5.97
CA GLU A 460 15.20 -9.61 -4.96
C GLU A 460 14.44 -9.52 -3.62
N GLU A 461 13.15 -9.87 -3.56
CA GLU A 461 12.37 -9.79 -2.32
C GLU A 461 12.73 -10.91 -1.31
N ARG A 462 13.29 -10.50 -0.17
CA ARG A 462 13.68 -11.38 0.94
C ARG A 462 12.48 -11.80 1.81
N PRO A 463 12.57 -12.93 2.54
CA PRO A 463 11.57 -13.26 3.54
C PRO A 463 11.53 -12.20 4.63
N ARG A 464 10.32 -11.85 5.06
CA ARG A 464 10.09 -10.91 6.16
C ARG A 464 10.82 -11.38 7.42
N PRO A 465 11.47 -10.49 8.20
CA PRO A 465 12.19 -10.86 9.42
C PRO A 465 11.34 -11.62 10.44
N GLN A 466 10.08 -11.18 10.65
CA GLN A 466 9.15 -11.88 11.54
C GLN A 466 8.81 -13.31 11.07
N PHE A 467 8.72 -13.51 9.75
CA PHE A 467 8.48 -14.83 9.18
C PHE A 467 9.73 -15.71 9.33
N ALA A 468 10.92 -15.15 9.08
CA ALA A 468 12.19 -15.84 9.24
C ALA A 468 12.41 -16.33 10.68
N ALA A 469 12.05 -15.49 11.68
CA ALA A 469 12.15 -15.87 13.08
C ALA A 469 11.13 -16.95 13.49
N SER A 470 9.87 -16.82 13.06
CA SER A 470 8.77 -17.69 13.52
C SER A 470 8.54 -18.95 12.68
N ALA A 471 9.32 -19.15 11.61
CA ALA A 471 9.23 -20.36 10.80
C ALA A 471 9.72 -21.59 11.60
N PRO A 472 8.95 -22.68 11.66
CA PRO A 472 9.29 -23.86 12.45
C PRO A 472 10.35 -24.76 11.79
N MET A 473 10.64 -24.56 10.51
CA MET A 473 11.52 -25.41 9.72
C MET A 473 12.30 -24.57 8.71
N THR A 474 13.48 -25.05 8.31
CA THR A 474 14.24 -24.53 7.16
C THR A 474 14.16 -25.54 6.01
N ALA A 475 14.16 -25.05 4.78
CA ALA A 475 14.22 -25.89 3.59
C ALA A 475 15.18 -25.25 2.57
N PRO A 476 15.98 -26.04 1.84
CA PRO A 476 16.84 -25.51 0.80
C PRO A 476 16.00 -24.93 -0.33
N ASN A 477 16.34 -23.73 -0.77
CA ASN A 477 15.71 -23.08 -1.91
C ASN A 477 16.08 -23.85 -3.19
N PRO A 478 15.11 -24.29 -4.02
CA PRO A 478 15.39 -25.07 -5.23
C PRO A 478 16.15 -24.29 -6.32
N ILE A 479 16.20 -22.95 -6.24
CA ILE A 479 16.87 -22.10 -7.23
C ILE A 479 18.25 -21.67 -6.73
N THR A 480 18.35 -21.19 -5.48
CA THR A 480 19.62 -20.66 -4.94
C THR A 480 20.44 -21.69 -4.17
N GLY A 481 19.85 -22.83 -3.78
CA GLY A 481 20.48 -23.83 -2.93
C GLY A 481 20.70 -23.39 -1.48
N GLU A 482 20.26 -22.18 -1.10
CA GLU A 482 20.43 -21.65 0.25
C GLU A 482 19.33 -22.16 1.19
N ASP A 483 19.69 -22.46 2.44
CA ASP A 483 18.72 -22.83 3.49
C ASP A 483 17.86 -21.64 3.87
N GLU A 484 16.56 -21.72 3.59
CA GLU A 484 15.61 -20.65 3.87
C GLU A 484 14.54 -21.08 4.89
N PRO A 485 14.04 -20.16 5.72
CA PRO A 485 12.87 -20.39 6.56
C PRO A 485 11.66 -20.83 5.73
N TYR A 486 11.07 -21.97 6.05
CA TYR A 486 9.95 -22.56 5.33
C TYR A 486 8.74 -22.81 6.23
N PHE A 487 7.55 -22.65 5.68
CA PHE A 487 6.30 -22.96 6.36
C PHE A 487 5.40 -23.81 5.45
N PRO A 488 4.89 -24.96 5.94
CA PRO A 488 4.23 -25.94 5.10
C PRO A 488 2.93 -25.39 4.50
N LYS A 489 2.83 -25.47 3.16
CA LYS A 489 1.71 -24.92 2.38
C LYS A 489 0.34 -25.42 2.85
N ARG A 490 0.22 -26.70 3.24
CA ARG A 490 -1.06 -27.29 3.73
C ARG A 490 -1.54 -26.67 5.04
N SER A 491 -0.61 -26.40 5.97
CA SER A 491 -0.93 -25.73 7.25
C SER A 491 -1.36 -24.29 6.99
N ARG A 492 -0.67 -23.60 6.08
CA ARG A 492 -1.04 -22.24 5.64
C ARG A 492 -2.43 -22.21 5.03
N ALA A 493 -2.73 -23.11 4.09
CA ALA A 493 -4.04 -23.16 3.43
C ALA A 493 -5.18 -23.34 4.42
N ARG A 494 -5.00 -24.19 5.45
CA ARG A 494 -5.98 -24.33 6.55
C ARG A 494 -6.17 -23.03 7.34
N ARG A 495 -5.09 -22.31 7.65
CA ARG A 495 -5.16 -21.01 8.33
C ARG A 495 -5.85 -19.96 7.45
N MET A 496 -5.51 -19.88 6.16
CA MET A 496 -6.17 -18.97 5.22
C MET A 496 -7.66 -19.29 5.06
N LEU A 497 -8.04 -20.57 5.04
CA LEU A 497 -9.44 -20.97 5.00
C LEU A 497 -10.19 -20.53 6.27
N ALA A 498 -9.61 -20.79 7.45
CA ALA A 498 -10.19 -20.34 8.72
C ALA A 498 -10.30 -18.81 8.78
N GLY A 499 -9.29 -18.08 8.29
CA GLY A 499 -9.35 -16.62 8.18
C GLY A 499 -10.40 -16.12 7.21
N SER A 500 -10.57 -16.80 6.08
CA SER A 500 -11.62 -16.47 5.10
C SER A 500 -13.02 -16.64 5.71
N VAL A 501 -13.23 -17.67 6.54
CA VAL A 501 -14.49 -17.85 7.28
C VAL A 501 -14.75 -16.68 8.23
N VAL A 502 -13.74 -16.22 8.97
CA VAL A 502 -13.86 -15.03 9.84
C VAL A 502 -14.26 -13.79 9.03
N VAL A 503 -13.66 -13.59 7.85
CA VAL A 503 -14.01 -12.46 6.97
C VAL A 503 -15.46 -12.54 6.50
N VAL A 504 -15.93 -13.73 6.08
CA VAL A 504 -17.32 -13.93 5.64
C VAL A 504 -18.32 -13.65 6.77
N VAL A 505 -18.04 -14.14 7.99
CA VAL A 505 -18.89 -13.85 9.17
C VAL A 505 -18.96 -12.34 9.41
N MET A 506 -17.84 -11.63 9.33
CA MET A 506 -17.82 -10.18 9.52
C MET A 506 -18.59 -9.44 8.43
N VAL A 507 -18.49 -9.86 7.17
CA VAL A 507 -19.29 -9.32 6.07
C VAL A 507 -20.79 -9.54 6.32
N ALA A 508 -21.19 -10.70 6.82
CA ALA A 508 -22.58 -10.96 7.20
C ALA A 508 -23.05 -10.04 8.34
N VAL A 509 -22.19 -9.79 9.34
CA VAL A 509 -22.48 -8.82 10.42
C VAL A 509 -22.75 -7.42 9.85
N VAL A 510 -21.96 -6.96 8.87
CA VAL A 510 -22.22 -5.67 8.21
C VAL A 510 -23.62 -5.63 7.59
N VAL A 511 -23.98 -6.67 6.82
CA VAL A 511 -25.31 -6.75 6.19
C VAL A 511 -26.43 -6.74 7.24
N MET A 512 -26.26 -7.49 8.34
CA MET A 512 -27.22 -7.49 9.44
C MET A 512 -27.36 -6.11 10.08
N CYS A 513 -26.26 -5.40 10.31
CA CYS A 513 -26.30 -4.07 10.88
C CYS A 513 -26.97 -3.04 9.96
N LEU A 514 -26.83 -3.16 8.63
CA LEU A 514 -27.57 -2.32 7.69
C LEU A 514 -29.08 -2.54 7.79
N VAL A 515 -29.50 -3.80 7.85
CA VAL A 515 -30.92 -4.13 8.06
C VAL A 515 -31.40 -3.52 9.38
N SER A 516 -30.60 -3.62 10.46
CA SER A 516 -30.91 -2.97 11.73
C SER A 516 -31.02 -1.44 11.63
N ILE A 517 -30.18 -0.78 10.82
CA ILE A 517 -30.26 0.68 10.60
C ILE A 517 -31.51 1.06 9.81
N ILE A 518 -31.90 0.25 8.81
CA ILE A 518 -33.14 0.44 8.07
C ILE A 518 -34.35 0.32 9.00
N LEU A 519 -34.39 -0.73 9.84
CA LEU A 519 -35.43 -0.91 10.85
C LEU A 519 -35.41 0.22 11.90
N TYR A 520 -34.24 0.71 12.31
CA TYR A 520 -34.13 1.86 13.21
C TYR A 520 -34.76 3.12 12.61
N ARG A 521 -34.48 3.41 11.32
CA ARG A 521 -35.07 4.56 10.62
C ARG A 521 -36.59 4.46 10.58
N ALA A 522 -37.12 3.28 10.27
CA ALA A 522 -38.54 2.97 10.24
C ALA A 522 -39.21 3.26 11.60
N ILE A 523 -38.66 2.66 12.66
CA ILE A 523 -39.17 2.79 14.02
C ILE A 523 -39.12 4.26 14.48
N MET A 524 -38.01 4.96 14.22
CA MET A 524 -37.88 6.38 14.60
C MET A 524 -38.88 7.27 13.86
N ALA A 525 -39.19 6.99 12.59
CA ALA A 525 -40.21 7.73 11.86
C ALA A 525 -41.60 7.57 12.51
N ILE A 526 -41.94 6.35 12.94
CA ILE A 526 -43.22 6.04 13.62
C ILE A 526 -43.28 6.66 15.03
N VAL A 527 -42.19 6.58 15.80
CA VAL A 527 -42.16 7.13 17.16
C VAL A 527 -42.27 8.66 17.14
N VAL A 528 -41.58 9.33 16.21
CA VAL A 528 -41.61 10.79 16.11
C VAL A 528 -42.94 11.27 15.53
N SER A 529 -43.57 10.53 14.60
CA SER A 529 -44.91 10.86 14.10
C SER A 529 -45.99 10.73 15.19
N ARG A 530 -45.83 9.79 16.13
CA ARG A 530 -46.70 9.64 17.30
C ARG A 530 -46.39 10.59 18.46
N SER A 531 -45.31 11.37 18.38
CA SER A 531 -45.02 12.37 19.40
C SER A 531 -46.07 13.48 19.34
N GLY A 532 -46.68 13.81 20.48
CA GLY A 532 -47.80 14.79 20.57
C GLY A 532 -47.46 16.23 20.17
N ASN A 533 -46.24 16.49 19.69
CA ASN A 533 -45.78 17.77 19.21
C ASN A 533 -45.99 17.87 17.69
N THR A 534 -46.96 18.66 17.26
CA THR A 534 -47.35 18.85 15.84
C THR A 534 -46.18 19.28 14.94
N LEU A 535 -45.24 20.07 15.47
CA LEU A 535 -44.01 20.45 14.76
C LEU A 535 -43.06 19.27 14.58
N LEU A 536 -42.84 18.44 15.60
CA LEU A 536 -41.97 17.25 15.49
C LEU A 536 -42.55 16.21 14.53
N ALA A 537 -43.88 16.03 14.54
CA ALA A 537 -44.58 15.16 13.60
C ALA A 537 -44.42 15.65 12.14
N ALA A 538 -44.51 16.96 11.89
CA ALA A 538 -44.32 17.54 10.55
C ALA A 538 -42.89 17.38 9.99
N TRP A 539 -41.89 17.25 10.86
CA TRP A 539 -40.49 17.05 10.47
C TRP A 539 -40.00 15.61 10.67
N ALA A 540 -40.85 14.69 11.11
CA ALA A 540 -40.50 13.33 11.54
C ALA A 540 -39.68 12.56 10.50
N SER A 541 -40.16 12.50 9.25
CA SER A 541 -39.49 11.76 8.17
C SER A 541 -38.13 12.37 7.78
N ARG A 542 -38.01 13.70 7.79
CA ARG A 542 -36.74 14.40 7.51
C ARG A 542 -35.73 14.20 8.63
N ILE A 543 -36.17 14.30 9.88
CA ILE A 543 -35.34 14.07 11.07
C ILE A 543 -34.88 12.61 11.09
N ALA A 544 -35.78 11.63 10.91
CA ALA A 544 -35.44 10.21 10.88
C ALA A 544 -34.46 9.84 9.75
N SER A 545 -34.59 10.47 8.57
CA SER A 545 -33.63 10.28 7.48
C SER A 545 -32.26 10.88 7.80
N LEU A 546 -32.21 12.05 8.44
CA LEU A 546 -30.97 12.72 8.82
C LEU A 546 -30.25 11.95 9.93
N THR A 547 -30.96 11.60 11.02
CA THR A 547 -30.39 10.83 12.14
C THR A 547 -29.97 9.44 11.68
N GLY A 548 -30.77 8.76 10.87
CA GLY A 548 -30.41 7.46 10.28
C GLY A 548 -29.14 7.54 9.43
N SER A 549 -28.96 8.59 8.64
CA SER A 549 -27.76 8.79 7.82
C SER A 549 -26.50 9.07 8.68
N VAL A 550 -26.63 9.88 9.73
CA VAL A 550 -25.52 10.16 10.67
C VAL A 550 -25.14 8.91 11.45
N VAL A 551 -26.10 8.16 11.98
CA VAL A 551 -25.86 6.90 12.69
C VAL A 551 -25.18 5.88 11.77
N ASN A 552 -25.65 5.77 10.52
CA ASN A 552 -25.02 4.92 9.52
C ASN A 552 -23.55 5.31 9.26
N LEU A 553 -23.25 6.60 9.11
CA LEU A 553 -21.88 7.08 8.93
C LEU A 553 -20.99 6.74 10.13
N VAL A 554 -21.44 7.04 11.35
CA VAL A 554 -20.69 6.74 12.58
C VAL A 554 -20.41 5.25 12.69
N PHE A 555 -21.42 4.42 12.41
CA PHE A 555 -21.30 2.97 12.43
C PHE A 555 -20.28 2.47 11.41
N ILE A 556 -20.35 2.93 10.16
CA ILE A 556 -19.41 2.59 9.08
C ILE A 556 -17.96 2.93 9.49
N LEU A 557 -17.73 4.09 10.13
CA LEU A 557 -16.40 4.52 10.56
C LEU A 557 -15.83 3.64 11.70
N ILE A 558 -16.64 3.35 12.71
CA ILE A 558 -16.25 2.49 13.85
C ILE A 558 -15.94 1.08 13.35
N LEU A 559 -16.83 0.48 12.55
CA LEU A 559 -16.66 -0.88 12.04
C LEU A 559 -15.43 -1.01 11.15
N SER A 560 -15.14 0.01 10.33
CA SER A 560 -13.93 0.08 9.50
C SER A 560 -12.66 0.05 10.34
N LYS A 561 -12.60 0.80 11.46
CA LYS A 561 -11.43 0.80 12.34
C LYS A 561 -11.21 -0.57 13.01
N ILE A 562 -12.27 -1.17 13.53
CA ILE A 562 -12.22 -2.50 14.16
C ILE A 562 -11.75 -3.55 13.15
N TYR A 563 -12.31 -3.53 11.94
CA TYR A 563 -11.97 -4.50 10.92
C TYR A 563 -10.52 -4.39 10.45
N VAL A 564 -10.00 -3.18 10.23
CA VAL A 564 -8.60 -3.00 9.81
C VAL A 564 -7.64 -3.60 10.84
N SER A 565 -7.92 -3.41 12.14
CA SER A 565 -7.13 -4.03 13.21
C SER A 565 -7.23 -5.56 13.17
N LEU A 566 -8.44 -6.11 13.05
CA LEU A 566 -8.66 -7.55 12.95
C LEU A 566 -7.99 -8.17 11.72
N ALA A 567 -8.09 -7.53 10.56
CA ALA A 567 -7.47 -7.97 9.32
C ALA A 567 -5.95 -8.02 9.43
N HIS A 568 -5.34 -7.09 10.18
CA HIS A 568 -3.91 -7.11 10.46
C HIS A 568 -3.51 -8.32 11.32
N VAL A 569 -4.24 -8.57 12.42
CA VAL A 569 -4.02 -9.74 13.30
C VAL A 569 -4.19 -11.04 12.52
N LEU A 570 -5.24 -11.14 11.71
CA LEU A 570 -5.54 -12.32 10.92
C LEU A 570 -4.47 -12.60 9.86
N THR A 571 -4.03 -11.57 9.14
CA THR A 571 -3.00 -11.73 8.11
C THR A 571 -1.63 -12.05 8.72
N ARG A 572 -1.35 -11.59 9.95
CA ARG A 572 -0.16 -12.00 10.71
C ARG A 572 -0.23 -13.48 11.09
N TRP A 573 -1.40 -13.97 11.51
CA TRP A 573 -1.61 -15.39 11.82
C TRP A 573 -1.46 -16.33 10.61
N GLU A 574 -1.79 -15.85 9.41
CA GLU A 574 -1.65 -16.58 8.13
C GLU A 574 -0.19 -16.82 7.69
N MET A 575 0.80 -16.14 8.29
CA MET A 575 2.23 -16.44 8.10
C MET A 575 2.70 -16.41 6.62
N HIS A 576 2.55 -15.25 5.99
CA HIS A 576 3.10 -14.96 4.66
C HIS A 576 4.63 -14.83 4.66
N ARG A 577 5.29 -15.31 3.60
CA ARG A 577 6.76 -15.30 3.48
C ARG A 577 7.31 -13.88 3.25
N THR A 578 6.80 -13.19 2.24
CA THR A 578 7.31 -11.89 1.79
C THR A 578 6.38 -10.75 2.21
N GLN A 579 6.87 -9.51 2.16
CA GLN A 579 6.09 -8.33 2.56
C GLN A 579 5.00 -8.04 1.53
N THR A 580 5.28 -8.19 0.23
CA THR A 580 4.30 -8.04 -0.85
C THR A 580 3.10 -8.96 -0.64
N LYS A 581 3.33 -10.27 -0.44
CA LYS A 581 2.24 -11.24 -0.20
C LYS A 581 1.45 -10.96 1.07
N PHE A 582 2.10 -10.42 2.09
CA PHE A 582 1.42 -10.01 3.31
C PHE A 582 0.53 -8.79 3.06
N GLU A 583 1.05 -7.76 2.38
CA GLU A 583 0.31 -6.55 2.03
C GLU A 583 -0.84 -6.84 1.06
N ASP A 584 -0.67 -7.72 0.06
CA ASP A 584 -1.72 -8.14 -0.88
C ASP A 584 -2.86 -8.84 -0.17
N ALA A 585 -2.53 -9.83 0.68
CA ALA A 585 -3.54 -10.58 1.42
C ALA A 585 -4.26 -9.70 2.45
N PHE A 586 -3.57 -8.73 3.05
CA PHE A 586 -4.16 -7.74 3.94
C PHE A 586 -5.08 -6.79 3.17
N THR A 587 -4.59 -6.25 2.04
CA THR A 587 -5.33 -5.31 1.19
C THR A 587 -6.58 -5.94 0.64
N LEU A 588 -6.53 -7.19 0.17
CA LEU A 588 -7.70 -7.91 -0.34
C LEU A 588 -8.79 -8.04 0.74
N LYS A 589 -8.42 -8.42 1.98
CA LYS A 589 -9.37 -8.54 3.09
C LYS A 589 -10.00 -7.19 3.44
N VAL A 590 -9.18 -6.16 3.63
CA VAL A 590 -9.63 -4.80 3.92
C VAL A 590 -10.52 -4.27 2.80
N PHE A 591 -10.16 -4.50 1.54
CA PHE A 591 -10.94 -4.10 0.37
C PHE A 591 -12.30 -4.77 0.33
N ILE A 592 -12.39 -6.10 0.50
CA ILE A 592 -13.69 -6.82 0.48
C ILE A 592 -14.62 -6.27 1.55
N PHE A 593 -14.11 -6.08 2.77
CA PHE A 593 -14.91 -5.53 3.85
C PHE A 593 -15.32 -4.08 3.61
N GLN A 594 -14.39 -3.21 3.24
CA GLN A 594 -14.69 -1.80 2.96
C GLN A 594 -15.68 -1.68 1.81
N PHE A 595 -15.53 -2.49 0.76
CA PHE A 595 -16.45 -2.53 -0.36
C PHE A 595 -17.88 -2.84 0.11
N VAL A 596 -18.08 -3.90 0.90
CA VAL A 596 -19.41 -4.20 1.44
C VAL A 596 -19.87 -3.09 2.38
N ASN A 597 -19.03 -2.60 3.28
CA ASN A 597 -19.40 -1.58 4.26
C ASN A 597 -19.84 -0.24 3.62
N PHE A 598 -19.18 0.21 2.55
CA PHE A 598 -19.51 1.46 1.89
C PHE A 598 -20.59 1.33 0.80
N TYR A 599 -20.59 0.25 0.00
CA TYR A 599 -21.49 0.14 -1.15
C TYR A 599 -22.79 -0.61 -0.90
N SER A 600 -22.90 -1.36 0.19
CA SER A 600 -24.12 -2.11 0.54
C SER A 600 -25.36 -1.22 0.70
N SER A 601 -25.25 -0.05 1.33
CA SER A 601 -26.37 0.88 1.49
C SER A 601 -26.83 1.48 0.14
N PRO A 602 -25.95 2.03 -0.72
CA PRO A 602 -26.31 2.41 -2.09
C PRO A 602 -26.90 1.26 -2.92
N VAL A 603 -26.34 0.04 -2.83
CA VAL A 603 -26.84 -1.16 -3.54
C VAL A 603 -28.26 -1.51 -3.08
N TYR A 604 -28.52 -1.45 -1.77
CA TYR A 604 -29.86 -1.64 -1.22
C TYR A 604 -30.85 -0.61 -1.79
N ILE A 605 -30.47 0.67 -1.77
CA ILE A 605 -31.33 1.76 -2.27
C ILE A 605 -31.60 1.63 -3.77
N ALA A 606 -30.60 1.24 -4.56
CA ALA A 606 -30.73 1.16 -6.02
C ALA A 606 -31.53 -0.08 -6.49
N PHE A 607 -31.36 -1.24 -5.85
CA PHE A 607 -31.88 -2.51 -6.36
C PHE A 607 -33.02 -3.13 -5.55
N PHE A 608 -33.09 -2.86 -4.24
CA PHE A 608 -34.00 -3.56 -3.32
C PHE A 608 -35.13 -2.67 -2.79
N LYS A 609 -34.84 -1.38 -2.55
CA LYS A 609 -35.84 -0.43 -2.05
C LYS A 609 -37.02 -0.29 -3.03
N GLY A 610 -38.25 -0.34 -2.52
CA GLY A 610 -39.48 -0.15 -3.30
C GLY A 610 -39.89 -1.30 -4.23
N ARG A 611 -39.06 -2.34 -4.40
CA ARG A 611 -39.33 -3.43 -5.35
C ARG A 611 -40.19 -4.56 -4.78
N PHE A 612 -40.19 -4.73 -3.45
CA PHE A 612 -40.85 -5.85 -2.74
C PHE A 612 -41.97 -5.40 -1.80
N VAL A 613 -42.73 -4.36 -2.16
CA VAL A 613 -43.77 -3.77 -1.30
C VAL A 613 -45.13 -4.47 -1.45
N GLY A 614 -45.42 -5.02 -2.63
CA GLY A 614 -46.74 -5.60 -2.95
C GLY A 614 -47.67 -4.55 -3.55
N TYR A 615 -48.98 -4.72 -3.37
CA TYR A 615 -49.99 -3.77 -3.85
C TYR A 615 -51.02 -3.45 -2.75
N PRO A 616 -51.76 -2.32 -2.85
CA PRO A 616 -52.81 -1.99 -1.90
C PRO A 616 -53.81 -3.15 -1.68
N GLY A 617 -53.83 -3.69 -0.46
CA GLY A 617 -54.65 -4.83 -0.06
C GLY A 617 -53.87 -6.13 0.16
N ASN A 618 -52.67 -6.28 -0.40
CA ASN A 618 -51.78 -7.41 -0.17
C ASN A 618 -50.32 -6.94 -0.14
N TYR A 619 -49.88 -6.51 1.04
CA TYR A 619 -48.53 -6.01 1.27
C TYR A 619 -47.62 -7.11 1.79
N HIS A 620 -46.38 -7.12 1.31
CA HIS A 620 -45.35 -7.98 1.89
C HIS A 620 -44.82 -7.34 3.18
N THR A 621 -45.07 -7.99 4.30
CA THR A 621 -44.57 -7.58 5.61
C THR A 621 -43.28 -8.31 5.95
N LEU A 622 -42.24 -7.57 6.33
CA LEU A 622 -41.00 -8.12 6.88
C LEU A 622 -41.06 -7.94 8.40
N PHE A 623 -41.04 -9.03 9.17
CA PHE A 623 -41.21 -8.99 10.63
C PHE A 623 -42.48 -8.26 11.12
N GLY A 624 -43.57 -8.33 10.35
CA GLY A 624 -44.86 -7.71 10.70
C GLY A 624 -44.98 -6.21 10.40
N VAL A 625 -43.95 -5.59 9.83
CA VAL A 625 -43.92 -4.17 9.41
C VAL A 625 -43.82 -4.12 7.87
N ARG A 626 -44.41 -3.10 7.23
CA ARG A 626 -44.25 -2.95 5.76
C ARG A 626 -42.81 -2.57 5.42
N ASN A 627 -42.30 -3.06 4.29
CA ASN A 627 -40.92 -2.80 3.83
C ASN A 627 -40.54 -1.32 3.62
N GLU A 628 -41.51 -0.40 3.61
CA GLU A 628 -41.29 1.06 3.46
C GLU A 628 -41.83 1.90 4.63
N GLU A 629 -42.28 1.24 5.70
CA GLU A 629 -42.53 1.91 6.99
C GLU A 629 -41.21 2.21 7.71
#